data_AF-A0A6V6ZDL7-F1
#
_entry.id   AF-A0A6V6ZDL7-F1
#
_cell.length_a   1.000
_cell.length_b   1.000
_cell.length_c   1.000
_cell.angle_alpha   90.00
_cell.angle_beta   90.00
_cell.angle_gamma   90.00
#
_symmetry.space_group_name_H-M   'P 1'
#
loop_
_entity.id
_entity.type
_entity.pdbx_description
1 polymer ?
#
loop_
_entity_poly.entity_id
_entity_poly.type
_entity_poly.pdbx_seq_one_letter_code
_entity_poly.pdbx_strand_id
1 'polypeptide(L)'
;MIFCIDNYSNPKEIVVYDSIDQITNMIEWQDILDKGIINIDADGNIYEWDDYKKSEYGRIYGYSMKVVGTNTDLANKCFLTYEKQNRPTEFLLEE
;
A
#
# COMPACT_ATOMS: atom_id res chain seq x y z
N MET A 1 -1.40 6.21 -6.10
CA MET A 1 -1.41 4.75 -5.90
C MET A 1 -0.53 4.41 -4.72
N ILE A 2 -1.10 3.66 -3.76
CA ILE A 2 -0.41 3.14 -2.58
C ILE A 2 -0.57 1.62 -2.60
N PHE A 3 0.52 0.91 -2.36
CA PHE A 3 0.55 -0.54 -2.20
C PHE A 3 0.63 -0.86 -0.70
N CYS A 4 -0.39 -1.52 -0.17
CA CYS A 4 -0.40 -2.08 1.17
C CYS A 4 0.01 -3.55 1.09
N ILE A 5 1.20 -3.85 1.57
CA ILE A 5 1.83 -5.17 1.49
C ILE A 5 1.67 -5.85 2.84
N ASP A 6 0.98 -6.99 2.86
CA ASP A 6 0.89 -7.84 4.05
C ASP A 6 2.16 -8.72 4.15
N ASN A 7 2.87 -8.61 5.27
CA ASN A 7 4.06 -9.41 5.55
C ASN A 7 3.76 -10.76 6.21
N TYR A 8 2.55 -10.99 6.70
CA TYR A 8 2.16 -12.27 7.30
C TYR A 8 1.72 -13.30 6.25
N SER A 9 1.26 -12.82 5.10
CA SER A 9 0.87 -13.68 3.98
C SER A 9 2.06 -14.23 3.20
N ASN A 10 1.98 -15.51 2.82
CA ASN A 10 2.92 -16.16 1.91
C ASN A 10 2.17 -17.00 0.85
N PRO A 11 2.13 -16.59 -0.43
CA PRO A 11 2.79 -15.42 -1.01
C PRO A 11 2.27 -14.09 -0.42
N LYS A 12 3.09 -13.03 -0.47
CA LYS A 12 2.69 -11.71 0.03
C LYS A 12 1.44 -11.21 -0.70
N GLU A 13 0.43 -10.84 0.06
CA GLU A 13 -0.77 -10.20 -0.47
C GLU A 13 -0.53 -8.68 -0.57
N ILE A 14 -0.98 -8.09 -1.67
CA ILE A 14 -0.82 -6.66 -1.94
C ILE A 14 -2.18 -6.09 -2.33
N VAL A 15 -2.68 -5.16 -1.51
CA VAL A 15 -3.89 -4.39 -1.81
C VAL A 15 -3.47 -3.03 -2.34
N VAL A 16 -4.13 -2.58 -3.40
CA VAL A 16 -3.82 -1.31 -4.09
C VAL A 16 -4.91 -0.29 -3.80
N TYR A 17 -4.49 0.89 -3.34
CA TYR A 17 -5.35 2.03 -3.06
C TYR A 17 -4.97 3.22 -3.93
N ASP A 18 -5.92 4.10 -4.24
CA ASP A 18 -5.64 5.30 -5.04
C ASP A 18 -4.84 6.33 -4.24
N SER A 19 -5.14 6.46 -2.95
CA SER A 19 -4.57 7.47 -2.05
C SER A 19 -4.46 6.97 -0.60
N ILE A 20 -3.69 7.71 0.21
CA ILE A 20 -3.60 7.49 1.67
C ILE A 20 -4.98 7.62 2.34
N ASP A 21 -5.82 8.53 1.86
CA ASP A 21 -7.17 8.71 2.42
C ASP A 21 -8.06 7.46 2.22
N GLN A 22 -7.89 6.72 1.13
CA GLN A 22 -8.61 5.45 0.96
C GLN A 22 -8.15 4.39 1.98
N ILE A 23 -6.84 4.31 2.25
CA ILE A 23 -6.30 3.42 3.29
C ILE A 23 -6.93 3.76 4.64
N THR A 24 -7.12 5.05 4.92
CA THR A 24 -7.68 5.51 6.20
C THR A 24 -9.11 5.02 6.49
N ASN A 25 -9.80 4.44 5.50
CA ASN A 25 -11.16 3.92 5.66
C ASN A 25 -11.23 2.38 5.62
N MET A 26 -10.14 1.70 5.26
CA MET A 26 -10.14 0.28 4.95
C MET A 26 -9.26 -0.56 5.88
N ILE A 27 -8.31 0.06 6.59
CA ILE A 27 -7.35 -0.65 7.43
C ILE A 27 -7.93 -0.95 8.83
N GLU A 28 -7.61 -2.12 9.38
CA GLU A 28 -8.02 -2.46 10.73
C GLU A 28 -6.99 -1.97 11.76
N TRP A 29 -7.45 -1.71 12.99
CA TRP A 29 -6.58 -1.20 14.05
C TRP A 29 -5.49 -2.21 14.48
N GLN A 30 -5.71 -3.51 14.25
CA GLN A 30 -4.74 -4.57 14.60
C GLN A 30 -3.50 -4.50 13.69
N ASP A 31 -3.71 -4.27 12.39
CA ASP A 31 -2.63 -4.14 11.41
C ASP A 31 -1.69 -2.97 11.72
N ILE A 32 -2.24 -1.91 12.32
CA ILE A 32 -1.50 -0.72 12.75
C ILE A 32 -0.52 -1.06 13.88
N LEU A 33 -0.92 -1.87 14.86
CA LEU A 33 -0.14 -2.14 16.06
C LEU A 33 0.95 -3.20 15.84
N ASP A 34 0.64 -4.21 15.04
CA ASP A 34 1.54 -5.36 14.85
C ASP A 34 2.64 -5.10 13.80
N LYS A 35 2.60 -3.94 13.14
CA LYS A 35 3.46 -3.61 11.98
C LYS A 35 3.43 -4.72 10.90
N GLY A 36 2.29 -5.39 10.80
CA GLY A 36 2.06 -6.50 9.86
C GLY A 36 2.11 -6.07 8.41
N ILE A 37 1.89 -4.78 8.17
CA ILE A 37 1.75 -4.20 6.85
C ILE A 37 2.85 -3.18 6.55
N ILE A 38 3.21 -3.08 5.28
CA ILE A 38 4.04 -2.00 4.74
C ILE A 38 3.20 -1.23 3.72
N ASN A 39 3.02 0.06 3.94
CA ASN A 39 2.41 0.96 2.96
C ASN A 39 3.50 1.65 2.17
N ILE A 40 3.49 1.52 0.85
CA ILE A 40 4.47 2.17 -0.04
C ILE A 40 3.77 2.83 -1.22
N ASP A 41 4.09 4.09 -1.53
CA ASP A 41 3.56 4.75 -2.72
C ASP A 41 4.36 4.41 -3.99
N ALA A 42 3.85 4.87 -5.14
CA ALA A 42 4.49 4.67 -6.43
C ALA A 42 5.87 5.33 -6.56
N ASP A 43 6.14 6.38 -5.77
CA ASP A 43 7.43 7.07 -5.73
C ASP A 43 8.44 6.37 -4.80
N GLY A 44 7.98 5.36 -4.04
CA GLY A 44 8.78 4.56 -3.14
C GLY A 44 8.79 5.04 -1.70
N ASN A 45 8.00 6.04 -1.30
CA ASN A 45 7.93 6.46 0.10
C ASN A 45 7.21 5.39 0.92
N ILE A 46 7.84 4.98 2.02
CA ILE A 46 7.29 4.01 2.96
C ILE A 46 6.62 4.76 4.10
N TYR A 47 5.39 4.36 4.40
CA TYR A 47 4.57 4.97 5.43
C TYR A 47 4.36 3.99 6.60
N GLU A 48 4.57 4.49 7.82
CA GLU A 48 4.17 3.82 9.05
C GLU A 48 3.16 4.68 9.82
N TRP A 49 2.29 4.01 10.57
CA TRP A 49 1.38 4.64 11.51
C TRP A 49 2.12 4.98 12.80
N ASP A 50 1.97 6.23 13.26
CA ASP A 50 2.60 6.74 14.48
C ASP A 50 1.52 7.28 15.43
N ASP A 51 1.68 7.04 16.74
CA ASP A 51 0.78 7.50 17.81
C ASP A 51 1.03 8.97 18.19
N TYR A 52 2.17 9.53 17.78
CA TYR A 52 2.51 10.92 18.02
C TYR A 52 1.79 11.85 17.04
N LYS A 53 0.95 12.73 17.59
CA LYS A 53 0.22 13.83 16.96
C LYS A 53 1.13 14.88 16.28
N LYS A 54 1.98 14.48 15.34
CA LYS A 54 2.61 15.38 14.38
C LYS A 54 2.17 14.94 12.98
N SER A 55 1.05 15.55 12.62
CA SER A 55 0.50 15.67 11.27
C SER A 55 1.53 15.52 10.16
N GLU A 56 1.35 14.55 9.27
CA GLU A 56 1.76 14.70 7.86
C GLU A 56 0.70 14.11 6.89
N TYR A 57 0.17 12.88 7.08
CA TYR A 57 -0.85 12.32 6.15
C TYR A 57 -1.85 11.34 6.81
N GLY A 58 -3.15 11.48 6.53
CA GLY A 58 -4.22 10.57 7.01
C GLY A 58 -4.42 10.52 8.53
N ARG A 59 -5.61 10.13 9.01
CA ARG A 59 -5.85 9.94 10.46
C ARG A 59 -6.84 8.80 10.74
N ILE A 60 -6.42 7.83 11.53
CA ILE A 60 -7.24 6.70 12.01
C ILE A 60 -7.00 6.50 13.52
N TYR A 61 -8.05 6.31 14.32
CA TYR A 61 -7.95 5.92 15.75
C TYR A 61 -6.95 6.73 16.61
N GLY A 62 -6.61 7.96 16.22
CA GLY A 62 -5.61 8.79 16.90
C GLY A 62 -4.18 8.69 16.35
N TYR A 63 -3.93 7.77 15.42
CA TYR A 63 -2.69 7.59 14.67
C TYR A 63 -2.69 8.43 13.39
N SER A 64 -1.51 8.85 12.95
CA SER A 64 -1.25 9.46 11.64
C SER A 64 -0.16 8.71 10.89
N MET A 65 -0.23 8.69 9.56
CA MET A 65 0.86 8.13 8.77
C MET A 65 1.98 9.16 8.63
N LYS A 66 3.21 8.67 8.69
CA LYS A 66 4.42 9.45 8.39
C LYS A 66 5.31 8.66 7.46
N VAL A 67 6.11 9.37 6.66
CA VAL A 67 7.15 8.75 5.86
C VAL A 67 8.30 8.35 6.79
N VAL A 68 8.70 7.07 6.73
CA VAL A 68 9.80 6.52 7.54
C VAL A 68 11.02 6.11 6.72
N GLY A 69 10.89 6.11 5.39
CA GLY A 69 11.98 5.74 4.50
C GLY A 69 11.53 5.67 3.05
N THR A 70 12.44 5.22 2.19
CA THR A 70 12.21 5.10 0.74
C THR A 70 12.72 3.75 0.22
N ASN A 71 11.96 3.11 -0.67
CA ASN A 71 12.37 1.89 -1.38
C ASN A 71 11.78 1.84 -2.80
N THR A 72 12.43 2.54 -3.72
CA THR A 72 12.01 2.64 -5.13
C THR A 72 11.98 1.29 -5.84
N ASP A 73 12.88 0.37 -5.48
CA ASP A 73 12.93 -0.96 -6.10
C ASP A 73 11.69 -1.80 -5.73
N LEU A 74 11.25 -1.72 -4.47
CA LEU A 74 10.03 -2.38 -4.03
C LEU A 74 8.80 -1.77 -4.69
N ALA A 75 8.70 -0.44 -4.73
CA ALA A 75 7.60 0.25 -5.39
C ALA A 75 7.50 -0.12 -6.88
N ASN A 76 8.65 -0.13 -7.58
CA ASN A 76 8.71 -0.56 -8.99
C ASN A 76 8.26 -2.02 -9.16
N LYS A 77 8.67 -2.93 -8.26
CA LYS A 77 8.21 -4.33 -8.31
C LYS A 77 6.69 -4.44 -8.12
N CYS A 78 6.13 -3.71 -7.15
CA CYS A 78 4.69 -3.66 -6.93
C CYS A 78 3.95 -3.12 -8.16
N PHE A 79 4.40 -1.99 -8.71
CA PHE A 79 3.82 -1.37 -9.89
C PHE A 79 3.85 -2.29 -11.12
N LEU A 80 5.01 -2.88 -11.45
CA LEU A 80 5.14 -3.80 -12.59
C LEU A 80 4.28 -5.05 -12.44
N THR A 81 4.12 -5.53 -11.21
CA THR A 81 3.26 -6.69 -10.92
C THR A 81 1.79 -6.34 -11.10
N TYR A 82 1.36 -5.20 -10.56
CA TYR A 82 0.00 -4.68 -10.72
C TYR A 82 -0.34 -4.44 -12.20
N GLU A 83 0.52 -3.74 -12.93
CA GLU A 83 0.42 -3.53 -14.38
C GLU A 83 0.22 -4.85 -15.12
N LYS A 84 1.10 -5.82 -14.89
CA LYS A 84 1.04 -7.12 -15.59
C LYS A 84 -0.28 -7.86 -15.36
N GLN A 85 -0.85 -7.77 -14.16
CA GLN A 85 -2.09 -8.46 -13.80
C GLN A 85 -3.36 -7.74 -14.26
N ASN A 86 -3.31 -6.40 -14.43
CA ASN A 86 -4.48 -5.58 -14.72
C ASN A 86 -4.49 -5.05 -16.16
N ARG A 87 -3.58 -5.52 -17.03
CA ARG A 87 -3.62 -5.18 -18.45
C ARG A 87 -4.88 -5.75 -19.11
N PRO A 88 -5.58 -4.95 -19.94
CA PRO A 88 -6.64 -5.47 -20.79
C PRO A 88 -6.12 -6.63 -21.63
N THR A 89 -6.85 -7.74 -21.66
CA THR A 89 -6.53 -8.86 -22.54
C THR A 89 -7.21 -8.64 -23.88
N GLU A 90 -6.42 -8.48 -24.94
CA GLU A 90 -6.91 -8.55 -26.32
C GLU A 90 -7.00 -10.02 -26.75
N PHE A 91 -8.13 -10.42 -27.33
CA PHE A 91 -8.28 -11.74 -27.94
C PHE A 91 -9.07 -11.64 -29.24
N LEU A 92 -8.73 -12.51 -30.19
CA LEU A 92 -9.43 -12.64 -31.47
C LEU A 92 -10.32 -13.88 -31.42
N LEU A 93 -11.53 -13.76 -31.97
CA LEU A 93 -12.44 -14.89 -32.18
C LEU A 93 -12.28 -15.34 -33.62
N GLU A 94 -11.86 -16.59 -33.84
CA GLU A 94 -11.87 -17.21 -35.18
C GLU A 94 -13.28 -17.76 -35.48
N GLU A 95 -13.80 -17.48 -36.68
CA GLU A 95 -15.08 -18.02 -37.21
C GLU A 95 -14.92 -19.43 -37.78
#